data_AF-A0A2T0AFR6-F1
#
_entry.id   AF-A0A2T0AFR6-F1
#
_cell.length_a   1.000
_cell.length_b   1.000
_cell.length_c   1.000
_cell.angle_alpha   90.00
_cell.angle_beta   90.00
_cell.angle_gamma   90.00
#
_symmetry.space_group_name_H-M   'P 1'
#
loop_
_entity.id
_entity.type
_entity.pdbx_description
1 polymer ?
#
loop_
_entity_poly.entity_id
_entity_poly.type
_entity_poly.pdbx_seq_one_letter_code
_entity_poly.pdbx_strand_id
1 'polypeptide(L)'
;MRRWSGGTASSPSSSARLSTRTARCLACSECGRSRQANSSSRKTSSPSWMSGESHRFSCLFDRTAKLRSRFARDGTGVWGSEVTDHSEIAYLEHMRIKPEYRGQGIGAWALKELYKASDGIRVAETDFLFVQPGALEEEFPSHDPFAPDPHREAKLAMSDRITRFYQRNGFRRVGTTSYFCLAFDPNHPSHRIPIEQDAKFVEDVTMSQGELVGMLARDQMPW
;
A
#
# COMPACT_ATOMS: atom_id res chain seq x y z
N MET A 1 -36.88 39.43 -21.44
CA MET A 1 -35.88 39.11 -22.49
C MET A 1 -34.50 39.38 -21.91
N ARG A 2 -33.52 38.47 -21.84
CA ARG A 2 -33.22 37.28 -22.64
C ARG A 2 -32.84 36.10 -21.74
N ARG A 3 -33.29 34.94 -22.18
CA ARG A 3 -33.03 33.58 -21.73
C ARG A 3 -31.71 33.12 -22.36
N TRP A 4 -30.85 32.43 -21.61
CA TRP A 4 -29.82 31.54 -22.17
C TRP A 4 -29.96 30.18 -21.48
N SER A 5 -29.92 29.14 -22.29
CA SER A 5 -30.25 27.76 -21.99
C SER A 5 -29.20 26.86 -22.62
N GLY A 6 -28.84 25.79 -21.94
CA GLY A 6 -28.22 24.60 -22.53
C GLY A 6 -26.76 24.37 -22.15
N GLY A 7 -26.49 23.21 -21.55
CA GLY A 7 -25.14 22.72 -21.30
C GLY A 7 -25.09 21.60 -20.25
N THR A 8 -25.76 20.48 -20.51
CA THR A 8 -25.54 19.23 -19.77
C THR A 8 -24.10 18.77 -19.98
N ALA A 9 -23.25 18.96 -18.98
CA ALA A 9 -21.91 18.40 -18.95
C ALA A 9 -21.98 16.95 -18.43
N SER A 10 -21.77 16.01 -19.34
CA SER A 10 -21.49 14.61 -19.06
C SER A 10 -20.27 14.50 -18.14
N SER A 11 -20.45 13.82 -17.00
CA SER A 11 -19.38 13.53 -16.05
C SER A 11 -18.39 12.52 -16.65
N PRO A 12 -17.06 12.77 -16.57
CA PRO A 12 -16.07 11.78 -16.98
C PRO A 12 -15.96 10.68 -15.92
N SER A 13 -16.33 9.44 -16.30
CA SER A 13 -16.15 8.27 -15.45
C SER A 13 -14.66 8.02 -15.23
N SER A 14 -14.18 8.29 -14.02
CA SER A 14 -12.84 7.92 -13.59
C SER A 14 -12.94 6.55 -12.91
N SER A 15 -12.47 5.49 -13.56
CA SER A 15 -12.44 4.16 -12.94
C SER A 15 -11.24 4.05 -12.00
N ALA A 16 -11.44 4.31 -10.72
CA ALA A 16 -10.56 3.80 -9.68
C ALA A 16 -10.92 2.32 -9.48
N ARG A 17 -10.02 1.40 -9.84
CA ARG A 17 -10.14 0.00 -9.40
C ARG A 17 -9.60 -0.07 -7.97
N LEU A 18 -10.49 0.10 -7.00
CA LEU A 18 -10.23 -0.32 -5.63
C LEU A 18 -10.51 -1.82 -5.54
N SER A 19 -9.49 -2.57 -5.14
CA SER A 19 -9.65 -3.98 -4.78
C SER A 19 -10.00 -4.05 -3.29
N THR A 20 -11.28 -3.94 -2.94
CA THR A 20 -11.76 -4.37 -1.62
C THR A 20 -11.71 -5.89 -1.59
N ARG A 21 -10.68 -6.45 -0.97
CA ARG A 21 -10.58 -7.89 -0.74
C ARG A 21 -10.54 -8.14 0.75
N THR A 22 -11.60 -8.77 1.24
CA THR A 22 -11.68 -9.38 2.56
C THR A 22 -10.48 -10.31 2.75
N ALA A 23 -9.56 -9.97 3.64
CA ALA A 23 -8.57 -10.90 4.12
C ALA A 23 -9.26 -11.89 5.06
N ARG A 24 -9.91 -12.92 4.50
CA ARG A 24 -10.21 -14.11 5.28
C ARG A 24 -8.89 -14.81 5.53
N CYS A 25 -8.39 -14.72 6.78
CA CYS A 25 -7.45 -15.68 7.33
C CYS A 25 -8.08 -17.07 7.23
N LEU A 26 -7.81 -17.79 6.15
CA LEU A 26 -8.04 -19.23 6.08
C LEU A 26 -6.86 -19.90 6.75
N ALA A 27 -6.98 -20.08 8.07
CA ALA A 27 -6.21 -21.07 8.78
C ALA A 27 -6.47 -22.45 8.15
N CYS A 28 -5.38 -23.14 7.89
CA CYS A 28 -5.26 -24.48 7.35
C CYS A 28 -6.27 -25.47 7.96
N SER A 29 -7.15 -26.04 7.13
CA SER A 29 -7.76 -27.34 7.40
C SER A 29 -7.90 -28.12 6.09
N GLU A 30 -7.54 -29.40 6.16
CA GLU A 30 -7.70 -30.45 5.14
C GLU A 30 -6.55 -30.63 4.13
N CYS A 31 -5.41 -31.05 4.67
CA CYS A 31 -4.57 -32.03 3.98
C CYS A 31 -5.16 -33.43 4.22
N GLY A 32 -5.67 -34.07 3.16
CA GLY A 32 -5.89 -35.53 3.17
C GLY A 32 -6.98 -36.06 2.25
N ARG A 33 -6.67 -36.29 0.96
CA ARG A 33 -6.77 -37.59 0.27
C ARG A 33 -6.68 -37.42 -1.26
N SER A 34 -5.76 -38.20 -1.82
CA SER A 34 -5.52 -38.46 -3.23
C SER A 34 -6.75 -38.97 -4.01
N ARG A 35 -6.90 -38.55 -5.29
CA ARG A 35 -7.11 -39.42 -6.46
C ARG A 35 -7.01 -38.65 -7.79
N GLN A 36 -6.72 -39.40 -8.84
CA GLN A 36 -6.12 -39.03 -10.12
C GLN A 36 -6.99 -38.24 -11.12
N ALA A 37 -6.26 -37.66 -12.08
CA ALA A 37 -6.60 -37.41 -13.50
C ALA A 37 -7.60 -36.28 -13.83
N ASN A 38 -7.12 -35.21 -14.49
CA ASN A 38 -7.07 -35.20 -15.95
C ASN A 38 -6.27 -34.00 -16.48
N SER A 39 -5.54 -34.23 -17.56
CA SER A 39 -4.75 -33.26 -18.30
C SER A 39 -5.62 -32.14 -18.89
N SER A 40 -5.32 -30.90 -18.53
CA SER A 40 -5.70 -29.71 -19.30
C SER A 40 -4.69 -28.63 -18.96
N SER A 41 -3.76 -28.38 -19.87
CA SER A 41 -2.74 -27.34 -19.81
C SER A 41 -3.40 -25.95 -19.84
N ARG A 42 -3.94 -25.52 -18.69
CA ARG A 42 -4.18 -24.12 -18.40
C ARG A 42 -2.84 -23.54 -18.00
N LYS A 43 -2.34 -22.58 -18.80
CA LYS A 43 -1.32 -21.64 -18.36
C LYS A 43 -1.85 -20.99 -17.07
N THR A 44 -1.43 -21.49 -15.92
CA THR A 44 -1.61 -20.82 -14.64
C THR A 44 -0.63 -19.66 -14.68
N SER A 45 -1.09 -18.51 -15.18
CA SER A 45 -0.53 -17.24 -14.77
C SER A 45 -0.48 -17.26 -13.24
N SER A 46 0.73 -17.22 -12.67
CA SER A 46 0.94 -17.16 -11.23
C SER A 46 -0.02 -16.13 -10.62
N PRO A 47 -0.70 -16.43 -9.51
CA PRO A 47 -1.61 -15.49 -8.89
C PRO A 47 -0.87 -14.19 -8.59
N SER A 48 -1.42 -13.03 -9.01
CA SER A 48 -0.76 -11.72 -8.92
C SER A 48 -0.47 -11.24 -7.48
N TRP A 49 -0.76 -12.06 -6.48
CA TRP A 49 -0.54 -11.83 -5.05
C TRP A 49 0.91 -12.06 -4.59
N MET A 50 1.78 -12.57 -5.47
CA MET A 50 3.22 -12.66 -5.20
C MET A 50 3.97 -11.45 -5.76
N SER A 51 3.40 -10.24 -5.63
CA SER A 51 4.22 -9.03 -5.74
C SER A 51 5.12 -8.98 -4.50
N GLY A 52 6.40 -8.63 -4.67
CA GLY A 52 7.32 -8.48 -3.54
C GLY A 52 6.85 -7.44 -2.51
N GLU A 53 5.96 -6.54 -2.94
CA GLU A 53 5.32 -5.52 -2.11
C GLU A 53 4.31 -6.08 -1.11
N SER A 54 3.40 -6.98 -1.52
CA SER A 54 2.42 -7.57 -0.60
C SER A 54 3.08 -8.44 0.48
N HIS A 55 4.18 -9.12 0.14
CA HIS A 55 4.98 -9.87 1.11
C HIS A 55 5.67 -8.95 2.13
N ARG A 56 6.35 -7.89 1.67
CA ARG A 56 7.00 -6.94 2.57
C ARG A 56 5.99 -6.22 3.47
N PHE A 57 4.78 -5.96 2.97
CA PHE A 57 3.71 -5.36 3.77
C PHE A 57 3.25 -6.31 4.88
N SER A 58 3.07 -7.59 4.59
CA SER A 58 2.68 -8.57 5.62
C SER A 58 3.76 -8.73 6.71
N CYS A 59 5.03 -8.49 6.40
CA CYS A 59 6.13 -8.49 7.38
C CYS A 59 6.03 -7.39 8.44
N LEU A 60 5.18 -6.35 8.24
CA LEU A 60 4.87 -5.38 9.29
C LEU A 60 4.17 -6.02 10.49
N PHE A 61 3.46 -7.11 10.25
CA PHE A 61 2.62 -7.77 11.23
C PHE A 61 3.27 -9.05 11.75
N ASP A 62 2.91 -9.43 12.97
CA ASP A 62 3.24 -10.73 13.52
C ASP A 62 2.23 -11.81 13.07
N ARG A 63 2.45 -13.05 13.51
CA ARG A 63 1.58 -14.20 13.22
C ARG A 63 0.14 -14.05 13.76
N THR A 64 -0.10 -13.08 14.63
CA THR A 64 -1.44 -12.76 15.19
C THR A 64 -2.10 -11.59 14.47
N ALA A 65 -1.55 -11.16 13.34
CA ALA A 65 -1.98 -9.99 12.57
C ALA A 65 -1.90 -8.67 13.36
N LYS A 66 -1.05 -8.60 14.38
CA LYS A 66 -0.77 -7.37 15.14
C LYS A 66 0.49 -6.69 14.62
N LEU A 67 0.50 -5.36 14.66
CA LEU A 67 1.70 -4.58 14.28
C LEU A 67 2.87 -5.00 15.18
N ARG A 68 4.00 -5.38 14.57
CA ARG A 68 5.18 -5.80 15.35
C ARG A 68 5.67 -4.66 16.24
N SER A 69 6.00 -5.00 17.49
CA SER A 69 6.43 -4.03 18.51
C SER A 69 7.67 -3.20 18.15
N ARG A 70 8.51 -3.66 17.22
CA ARG A 70 9.62 -2.84 16.69
C ARG A 70 9.08 -1.64 15.91
N PHE A 71 8.16 -1.86 14.98
CA PHE A 71 7.59 -0.81 14.13
C PHE A 71 6.69 0.15 14.89
N ALA A 72 6.11 -0.32 16.00
CA ALA A 72 5.37 0.53 16.91
C ALA A 72 6.24 1.49 17.75
N ARG A 73 7.52 1.16 17.94
CA ARG A 73 8.46 1.95 18.75
C ARG A 73 9.45 2.76 17.92
N ASP A 74 9.74 2.30 16.71
CA ASP A 74 10.68 2.93 15.80
C ASP A 74 10.10 4.20 15.16
N GLY A 75 10.97 5.00 14.55
CA GLY A 75 10.57 6.23 13.85
C GLY A 75 9.98 7.26 14.79
N THR A 76 8.71 7.63 14.57
CA THR A 76 7.98 8.57 15.45
C THR A 76 7.25 7.87 16.59
N GLY A 77 7.12 6.54 16.56
CA GLY A 77 6.38 5.76 17.55
C GLY A 77 4.87 6.11 17.63
N VAL A 78 4.33 6.78 16.62
CA VAL A 78 2.94 7.28 16.63
C VAL A 78 1.90 6.20 16.33
N TRP A 79 2.34 5.07 15.79
CA TRP A 79 1.49 3.95 15.42
C TRP A 79 1.67 2.82 16.41
N GLY A 80 0.63 2.44 17.11
CA GLY A 80 0.60 1.31 18.03
C GLY A 80 -0.24 0.15 17.51
N SER A 81 -0.84 -0.60 18.43
CA SER A 81 -1.70 -1.74 18.10
C SER A 81 -3.01 -1.33 17.44
N GLU A 82 -3.41 -0.06 17.57
CA GLU A 82 -4.67 0.47 17.06
C GLU A 82 -4.86 0.25 15.56
N VAL A 83 -3.76 0.27 14.80
CA VAL A 83 -3.79 0.04 13.34
C VAL A 83 -4.19 -1.39 12.97
N THR A 84 -4.31 -2.28 13.96
CA THR A 84 -4.69 -3.69 13.83
C THR A 84 -5.81 -4.09 14.80
N ASP A 85 -6.54 -3.12 15.36
CA ASP A 85 -7.67 -3.42 16.24
C ASP A 85 -8.92 -3.85 15.47
N HIS A 86 -9.03 -3.43 14.21
CA HIS A 86 -10.04 -3.91 13.28
C HIS A 86 -9.59 -5.18 12.56
N SER A 87 -10.56 -5.99 12.14
CA SER A 87 -10.30 -7.20 11.36
C SER A 87 -9.89 -6.92 9.90
N GLU A 88 -10.08 -5.68 9.45
CA GLU A 88 -9.80 -5.24 8.09
C GLU A 88 -8.65 -4.23 8.06
N ILE A 89 -7.77 -4.38 7.07
CA ILE A 89 -6.67 -3.46 6.79
C ILE A 89 -6.88 -2.93 5.37
N ALA A 90 -6.97 -1.61 5.21
CA ALA A 90 -6.99 -0.99 3.90
C ALA A 90 -5.57 -0.69 3.41
N TYR A 91 -5.27 -1.13 2.19
CA TYR A 91 -4.00 -0.87 1.51
C TYR A 91 -4.27 -0.23 0.15
N LEU A 92 -3.70 0.96 -0.08
CA LEU A 92 -3.73 1.63 -1.38
C LEU A 92 -2.63 1.05 -2.26
N GLU A 93 -3.00 0.12 -3.14
CA GLU A 93 -2.06 -0.53 -4.07
C GLU A 93 -1.54 0.47 -5.11
N HIS A 94 -2.41 1.01 -5.97
CA HIS A 94 -2.00 1.94 -7.03
C HIS A 94 -2.90 3.16 -7.11
N MET A 95 -2.30 4.35 -7.25
CA MET A 95 -2.98 5.58 -7.64
C MET A 95 -2.31 6.14 -8.90
N ARG A 96 -3.07 6.19 -10.00
CA ARG A 96 -2.58 6.71 -11.28
C ARG A 96 -3.40 7.91 -11.74
N ILE A 97 -2.70 9.04 -11.91
CA ILE A 97 -3.27 10.24 -12.54
C ILE A 97 -2.64 10.35 -13.92
N LYS A 98 -3.48 10.40 -14.97
CA LYS A 98 -2.98 10.56 -16.34
C LYS A 98 -2.18 11.87 -16.47
N PRO A 99 -1.08 11.90 -17.24
CA PRO A 99 -0.19 13.05 -17.35
C PRO A 99 -0.91 14.39 -17.56
N GLU A 100 -1.92 14.42 -18.43
CA GLU A 100 -2.72 15.59 -18.78
C GLU A 100 -3.56 16.18 -17.62
N TYR A 101 -3.77 15.40 -16.56
CA TYR A 101 -4.51 15.78 -15.36
C TYR A 101 -3.62 16.00 -14.12
N ARG A 102 -2.30 15.85 -14.25
CA ARG A 102 -1.36 16.05 -13.13
C ARG A 102 -1.25 17.54 -12.78
N GLY A 103 -0.89 17.83 -11.52
CA GLY A 103 -0.70 19.19 -11.03
C GLY A 103 -1.99 19.97 -10.73
N GLN A 104 -3.16 19.37 -10.92
CA GLN A 104 -4.47 20.02 -10.73
C GLN A 104 -5.14 19.68 -9.38
N GLY A 105 -4.41 19.07 -8.44
CA GLY A 105 -4.95 18.67 -7.14
C GLY A 105 -5.83 17.41 -7.15
N ILE A 106 -6.03 16.75 -8.30
CA ILE A 106 -6.91 15.58 -8.44
C ILE A 106 -6.53 14.43 -7.52
N GLY A 107 -5.23 14.15 -7.32
CA GLY A 107 -4.79 13.10 -6.40
C GLY A 107 -5.16 13.38 -4.95
N ALA A 108 -4.98 14.63 -4.50
CA ALA A 108 -5.33 15.04 -3.15
C ALA A 108 -6.86 15.02 -2.95
N TRP A 109 -7.62 15.40 -3.97
CA TRP A 109 -9.07 15.26 -3.98
C TRP A 109 -9.48 13.78 -3.88
N ALA A 110 -8.91 12.90 -4.71
CA ALA A 110 -9.22 11.47 -4.70
C ALA A 110 -8.90 10.82 -3.34
N LEU A 111 -7.76 11.14 -2.73
CA LEU A 111 -7.44 10.68 -1.37
C LEU A 111 -8.49 11.10 -0.36
N LYS A 112 -8.91 12.37 -0.38
CA LYS A 112 -9.95 12.86 0.53
C LYS A 112 -11.28 12.14 0.31
N GLU A 113 -11.67 11.88 -0.93
CA GLU A 113 -12.90 11.13 -1.22
C GLU A 113 -12.84 9.66 -0.76
N LEU A 114 -11.65 9.04 -0.69
CA LEU A 114 -11.51 7.65 -0.23
C LEU A 114 -11.90 7.44 1.23
N TYR A 115 -11.68 8.43 2.10
CA TYR A 115 -11.99 8.31 3.53
C TYR A 115 -12.99 9.34 4.05
N LYS A 116 -13.51 10.21 3.17
CA LYS A 116 -14.78 10.88 3.43
C LYS A 116 -15.85 9.79 3.50
N ALA A 117 -16.47 9.65 4.66
CA ALA A 117 -17.71 8.91 4.82
C ALA A 117 -18.79 9.59 3.96
N SER A 118 -18.79 9.29 2.66
CA SER A 118 -19.91 9.59 1.79
C SER A 118 -20.98 8.55 2.09
N ASP A 119 -22.13 9.02 2.57
CA ASP A 119 -23.36 8.30 2.91
C ASP A 119 -23.43 6.82 2.47
N GLY A 120 -22.76 5.93 3.22
CA GLY A 120 -22.88 4.48 3.09
C GLY A 120 -21.76 3.70 2.39
N ILE A 121 -20.70 4.33 1.87
CA ILE A 121 -19.55 3.62 1.27
C ILE A 121 -18.30 3.86 2.12
N ARG A 122 -18.15 3.07 3.19
CA ARG A 122 -16.83 2.91 3.84
C ARG A 122 -15.99 1.98 2.97
N VAL A 123 -14.80 2.43 2.56
CA VAL A 123 -13.86 1.62 1.75
C VAL A 123 -13.46 0.33 2.47
N ALA A 124 -13.46 0.35 3.81
CA ALA A 124 -13.35 -0.81 4.68
C ALA A 124 -13.86 -0.42 6.09
N GLU A 125 -14.18 -1.41 6.93
CA GLU A 125 -14.40 -1.21 8.37
C GLU A 125 -13.05 -1.00 9.08
N THR A 126 -12.34 0.05 8.68
CA THR A 126 -11.02 0.39 9.22
C THR A 126 -10.88 1.89 9.36
N ASP A 127 -10.07 2.30 10.32
CA ASP A 127 -9.75 3.71 10.58
C ASP A 127 -8.42 4.12 9.95
N PHE A 128 -7.75 3.21 9.22
CA PHE A 128 -6.39 3.39 8.74
C PHE A 128 -6.23 2.98 7.28
N LEU A 129 -5.47 3.77 6.53
CA LEU A 129 -5.10 3.48 5.14
C LEU A 129 -3.58 3.41 5.00
N PHE A 130 -3.08 2.24 4.61
CA PHE A 130 -1.68 2.00 4.34
C PHE A 130 -1.32 2.26 2.87
N VAL A 131 -0.08 2.66 2.63
CA VAL A 131 0.46 2.82 1.27
C VAL A 131 1.98 2.64 1.29
N GLN A 132 2.54 2.05 0.23
CA GLN A 132 3.95 2.19 -0.09
C GLN A 132 4.12 3.29 -1.15
N PRO A 133 4.58 4.49 -0.79
CA PRO A 133 4.83 5.53 -1.78
C PRO A 133 6.02 5.15 -2.66
N GLY A 134 5.82 5.20 -3.96
CA GLY A 134 6.86 4.89 -4.94
C GLY A 134 6.40 5.21 -6.35
N ALA A 135 7.38 5.40 -7.23
CA ALA A 135 7.10 5.45 -8.66
C ALA A 135 6.64 4.07 -9.14
N LEU A 136 5.56 4.04 -9.92
CA LEU A 136 5.06 2.81 -10.52
C LEU A 136 6.01 2.36 -11.63
N GLU A 137 6.38 1.07 -11.64
CA GLU A 137 7.32 0.52 -12.62
C GLU A 137 6.80 0.69 -14.05
N GLU A 138 5.48 0.62 -14.24
CA GLU A 138 4.83 0.74 -15.54
C GLU A 138 4.82 2.17 -16.10
N GLU A 139 5.28 3.17 -15.34
CA GLU A 139 5.51 4.53 -15.85
C GLU A 139 6.85 4.67 -16.58
N PHE A 140 7.70 3.64 -16.55
CA PHE A 140 9.02 3.65 -17.17
C PHE A 140 9.11 2.61 -18.31
N PRO A 141 9.93 2.88 -19.33
CA PRO A 141 10.25 1.88 -20.34
C PRO A 141 10.83 0.61 -19.70
N SER A 142 10.42 -0.55 -20.23
CA SER A 142 11.02 -1.82 -19.85
C SER A 142 12.52 -1.82 -20.15
N HIS A 143 13.32 -2.33 -19.22
CA HIS A 143 14.77 -2.49 -19.37
C HIS A 143 15.18 -3.93 -19.03
N ASP A 144 16.41 -4.30 -19.39
CA ASP A 144 16.97 -5.59 -19.00
C ASP A 144 17.13 -5.65 -17.46
N PRO A 145 16.47 -6.59 -16.76
CA PRO A 145 16.54 -6.69 -15.30
C PRO A 145 17.92 -7.10 -14.78
N PHE A 146 18.81 -7.63 -15.63
CA PHE A 146 20.17 -7.99 -15.27
C PHE A 146 21.17 -6.84 -15.48
N ALA A 147 20.77 -5.77 -16.15
CA ALA A 147 21.56 -4.56 -16.34
C ALA A 147 21.23 -3.51 -15.27
N PRO A 148 22.14 -2.56 -14.98
CA PRO A 148 21.82 -1.41 -14.15
C PRO A 148 20.60 -0.65 -14.70
N ASP A 149 19.62 -0.37 -13.84
CA ASP A 149 18.40 0.34 -14.22
C ASP A 149 18.72 1.75 -14.76
N PRO A 150 18.52 2.02 -16.07
CA PRO A 150 18.82 3.31 -16.68
C PRO A 150 17.89 4.43 -16.19
N HIS A 151 16.77 4.08 -15.55
CA HIS A 151 15.77 5.00 -15.03
C HIS A 151 15.86 5.18 -13.52
N ARG A 152 16.86 4.59 -12.84
CA ARG A 152 17.01 4.62 -11.38
C ARG A 152 16.88 6.03 -10.80
N GLU A 153 17.62 7.01 -11.33
CA GLU A 153 17.58 8.39 -10.84
C GLU A 153 16.20 9.04 -11.05
N ALA A 154 15.57 8.79 -12.19
CA ALA A 154 14.23 9.30 -12.50
C ALA A 154 13.17 8.68 -11.58
N LYS A 155 13.26 7.37 -11.30
CA LYS A 155 12.42 6.64 -10.34
C LYS A 155 12.59 7.18 -8.93
N LEU A 156 13.83 7.43 -8.49
CA LEU A 156 14.10 8.02 -7.17
C LEU A 156 13.51 9.44 -7.08
N ALA A 157 13.78 10.30 -8.05
CA ALA A 157 13.24 11.66 -8.07
C ALA A 157 11.69 11.69 -8.11
N MET A 158 11.07 10.75 -8.83
CA MET A 158 9.61 10.61 -8.85
C MET A 158 9.08 10.09 -7.51
N SER A 159 9.74 9.09 -6.92
CA SER A 159 9.38 8.52 -5.60
C SER A 159 9.49 9.56 -4.49
N ASP A 160 10.47 10.46 -4.53
CA ASP A 160 10.58 11.59 -3.60
C ASP A 160 9.40 12.55 -3.72
N ARG A 161 8.97 12.86 -4.95
CA ARG A 161 7.79 13.71 -5.20
C ARG A 161 6.51 13.05 -4.68
N ILE A 162 6.36 11.75 -4.90
CA ILE A 162 5.22 10.94 -4.43
C ILE A 162 5.21 10.86 -2.90
N THR A 163 6.37 10.63 -2.28
CA THR A 163 6.53 10.62 -0.82
C THR A 163 6.07 11.95 -0.22
N ARG A 164 6.56 13.08 -0.76
CA ARG A 164 6.12 14.42 -0.32
C ARG A 164 4.63 14.65 -0.56
N PHE A 165 4.06 14.09 -1.62
CA PHE A 165 2.62 14.16 -1.87
C PHE A 165 1.83 13.46 -0.76
N TYR A 166 2.16 12.22 -0.39
CA TYR A 166 1.46 11.51 0.68
C TYR A 166 1.66 12.21 2.04
N GLN A 167 2.87 12.67 2.35
CA GLN A 167 3.14 13.43 3.57
C GLN A 167 2.28 14.70 3.69
N ARG A 168 2.13 15.46 2.59
CA ARG A 168 1.26 16.64 2.55
C ARG A 168 -0.22 16.32 2.72
N ASN A 169 -0.63 15.09 2.44
CA ASN A 169 -2.00 14.61 2.62
C ASN A 169 -2.20 13.87 3.95
N GLY A 170 -1.31 14.06 4.94
CA GLY A 170 -1.50 13.58 6.31
C GLY A 170 -0.93 12.19 6.60
N PHE A 171 -0.38 11.51 5.59
CA PHE A 171 0.27 10.22 5.82
C PHE A 171 1.58 10.40 6.59
N ARG A 172 1.85 9.50 7.53
CA ARG A 172 3.13 9.43 8.25
C ARG A 172 3.72 8.03 8.16
N ARG A 173 5.04 7.95 8.26
CA ARG A 173 5.76 6.68 8.12
C ARG A 173 5.47 5.74 9.28
N VAL A 174 5.36 4.44 9.00
CA VAL A 174 5.21 3.39 10.01
C VAL A 174 6.59 2.91 10.42
N GLY A 175 6.99 3.19 11.66
CA GLY A 175 8.35 2.97 12.13
C GLY A 175 9.38 3.70 11.26
N THR A 176 10.40 2.98 10.83
CA THR A 176 11.40 3.44 9.84
C THR A 176 11.22 2.79 8.47
N THR A 177 10.10 2.09 8.24
CA THR A 177 9.86 1.27 7.05
C THR A 177 9.55 2.10 5.80
N SER A 178 9.46 1.45 4.64
CA SER A 178 9.00 2.09 3.41
C SER A 178 7.52 2.44 3.41
N TYR A 179 6.74 1.97 4.38
CA TYR A 179 5.28 2.11 4.42
C TYR A 179 4.83 3.35 5.19
N PHE A 180 3.74 3.92 4.71
CA PHE A 180 3.04 5.03 5.31
C PHE A 180 1.64 4.61 5.72
N CYS A 181 1.11 5.29 6.71
CA CYS A 181 -0.26 5.13 7.18
C CYS A 181 -0.94 6.49 7.32
N LEU A 182 -2.24 6.53 7.05
CA LEU A 182 -3.13 7.65 7.31
C LEU A 182 -4.21 7.20 8.29
N ALA A 183 -4.39 7.94 9.38
CA ALA A 183 -5.53 7.78 10.27
C ALA A 183 -6.71 8.64 9.79
N PHE A 184 -7.90 8.05 9.74
CA PHE A 184 -9.14 8.74 9.34
C PHE A 184 -9.68 9.64 10.45
N ASP A 185 -9.38 9.34 11.72
CA ASP A 185 -9.65 10.24 12.83
C ASP A 185 -8.81 11.52 12.70
N PRO A 186 -9.42 12.71 12.52
CA PRO A 186 -8.69 13.97 12.43
C PRO A 186 -7.94 14.34 13.72
N ASN A 187 -8.30 13.75 14.86
CA ASN A 187 -7.64 14.00 16.14
C ASN A 187 -6.45 13.08 16.41
N HIS A 188 -6.19 12.10 15.54
CA HIS A 188 -5.09 11.17 15.70
C HIS A 188 -3.74 11.90 15.81
N PRO A 189 -2.84 11.52 16.73
CA PRO A 189 -1.57 12.22 16.95
C PRO A 189 -0.68 12.34 15.70
N SER A 190 -0.81 11.42 14.72
CA SER A 190 -0.07 11.48 13.46
C SER A 190 -0.28 12.79 12.70
N HIS A 191 -1.47 13.40 12.78
CA HIS A 191 -1.78 14.67 12.11
C HIS A 191 -1.02 15.86 12.68
N ARG A 192 -0.51 15.75 13.91
CA ARG A 192 0.26 16.81 14.59
C ARG A 192 1.74 16.75 14.28
N ILE A 193 2.22 15.68 13.64
CA ILE A 193 3.64 15.52 13.28
C ILE A 193 3.92 16.37 12.03
N PRO A 194 4.79 17.40 12.09
CA PRO A 194 5.23 18.13 10.91
C PRO A 194 5.99 17.22 9.94
N ILE A 195 5.93 17.52 8.63
CA ILE A 195 6.58 16.69 7.60
C ILE A 195 8.09 16.57 7.86
N GLU A 196 8.70 17.64 8.38
CA GLU A 196 10.12 17.73 8.68
C GLU A 196 10.53 16.87 9.88
N GLN A 197 9.57 16.50 10.73
CA GLN A 197 9.75 15.65 11.91
C GLN A 197 9.23 14.22 11.69
N ASP A 198 8.68 13.93 10.50
CA ASP A 198 8.30 12.57 10.14
C ASP A 198 9.53 11.66 10.08
N ALA A 199 9.35 10.38 10.37
CA ALA A 199 10.45 9.44 10.40
C ALA A 199 11.10 9.32 9.01
N LYS A 200 12.43 9.25 8.99
CA LYS A 200 13.17 8.94 7.77
C LYS A 200 13.06 7.45 7.48
N PHE A 201 13.02 7.11 6.20
CA PHE A 201 13.21 5.72 5.79
C PHE A 201 14.62 5.30 6.21
N VAL A 202 14.69 4.18 6.92
CA VAL A 202 15.93 3.45 7.09
C VAL A 202 15.73 2.18 6.30
N GLU A 203 16.65 1.89 5.37
CA GLU A 203 16.60 0.65 4.62
C GLU A 203 16.63 -0.50 5.64
N ASP A 204 15.45 -1.08 5.82
CA ASP A 204 15.24 -2.08 6.84
C ASP A 204 15.96 -3.33 6.35
N VAL A 205 17.05 -3.69 7.03
CA VAL A 205 17.80 -4.92 6.79
C VAL A 205 16.97 -6.14 7.18
N THR A 206 15.64 -6.02 7.31
CA THR A 206 14.65 -7.10 7.42
C THR A 206 14.57 -7.95 6.15
N MET A 207 15.70 -8.28 5.56
CA MET A 207 16.41 -9.51 5.81
C MET A 207 17.61 -9.40 4.87
N SER A 208 18.82 -9.21 5.39
CA SER A 208 19.97 -9.44 4.50
C SER A 208 19.77 -10.83 3.88
N GLN A 209 20.10 -11.00 2.60
CA GLN A 209 19.96 -12.31 1.95
C GLN A 209 20.64 -13.41 2.79
N GLY A 210 21.70 -13.06 3.53
CA GLY A 210 22.37 -13.90 4.52
C GLY A 210 21.55 -14.24 5.77
N GLU A 211 20.74 -13.34 6.32
CA GLU A 211 19.83 -13.66 7.42
C GLU A 211 18.67 -14.53 6.94
N LEU A 212 18.17 -14.32 5.71
CA LEU A 212 17.08 -15.12 5.14
C LEU A 212 17.56 -16.55 4.86
N VAL A 213 18.76 -16.69 4.27
CA VAL A 213 19.45 -17.98 4.10
C VAL A 213 19.79 -18.60 5.46
N GLY A 214 20.22 -17.80 6.43
CA GLY A 214 20.55 -18.26 7.78
C GLY A 214 19.34 -18.78 8.55
N MET A 215 18.16 -18.18 8.38
CA MET A 215 16.92 -18.64 8.98
C MET A 215 16.34 -19.86 8.27
N LEU A 216 16.45 -19.93 6.94
CA LEU A 216 16.12 -21.13 6.15
C LEU A 216 16.99 -22.33 6.56
N ALA A 217 18.29 -22.11 6.77
CA ALA A 217 19.21 -23.16 7.19
C ALA A 217 18.96 -23.65 8.63
N ARG A 218 18.29 -22.86 9.48
CA ARG A 218 18.04 -23.17 10.89
C ARG A 218 16.62 -23.65 11.18
N ASP A 219 15.76 -23.74 10.15
CA ASP A 219 14.34 -24.09 10.27
C ASP A 219 13.59 -23.25 11.33
N GLN A 220 14.05 -22.01 11.52
CA GLN A 220 13.53 -21.03 12.49
C GLN A 220 12.69 -19.97 11.77
N MET A 221 11.94 -20.40 10.76
CA MET A 221 10.94 -19.53 10.15
C MET A 221 9.88 -19.22 11.20
N PRO A 222 9.61 -17.94 11.53
CA PRO A 222 8.51 -17.59 12.40
C PRO A 222 7.26 -17.66 11.53
N TRP A 223 6.67 -18.86 11.46
CA TRP A 223 5.29 -19.01 10.98
C TRP A 223 4.36 -18.07 11.73
#